data_AF-A0A2M9HGX1-F1
#
_entry.id   AF-A0A2M9HGX1-F1
#
_cell.length_a   1.000
_cell.length_b   1.000
_cell.length_c   1.000
_cell.angle_alpha   90.00
_cell.angle_beta   90.00
_cell.angle_gamma   90.00
#
_symmetry.space_group_name_H-M   'P 1'
#
loop_
_entity.id
_entity.type
_entity.pdbx_description
1 polymer ?
#
loop_
_entity_poly.entity_id
_entity_poly.type
_entity_poly.pdbx_seq_one_letter_code
_entity_poly.pdbx_strand_id
1 'polypeptide(L)' 'MMSEDNVFIMDGIKTQWDDTTMVVSELGFDRTATLDDHGNILTSTFGKAGEPFLHHWFEKMKPMIDDFRAIDREYADA' A
#
# COMPACT_ATOMS: atom_id res chain seq x y z
N MET A 1 -7.29 -0.81 12.64
CA MET A 1 -7.38 0.61 12.22
C MET A 1 -6.08 0.91 11.51
N MET A 2 -6.10 1.39 10.27
CA MET A 2 -4.86 1.78 9.57
C MET A 2 -4.21 2.90 10.38
N SER A 3 -2.97 2.71 10.86
CA SER A 3 -2.26 3.80 11.53
C SER A 3 -2.05 4.94 10.54
N GLU A 4 -2.29 6.19 10.95
CA GLU A 4 -1.96 7.36 10.14
C GLU A 4 -0.44 7.51 9.94
N ASP A 5 0.37 6.81 10.73
CA ASP A 5 1.83 6.89 10.72
C ASP A 5 2.46 6.18 9.51
N ASN A 6 1.78 5.16 8.96
CA ASN A 6 2.26 4.35 7.85
C ASN A 6 1.78 4.92 6.51
N VAL A 7 2.34 6.07 6.14
CA VAL A 7 2.00 6.84 4.92
C VAL A 7 3.27 7.19 4.15
N PHE A 8 3.22 6.99 2.83
CA PHE A 8 4.22 7.49 1.91
C PHE A 8 3.55 8.12 0.66
N ILE A 9 4.07 9.25 0.19
CA ILE A 9 3.57 9.93 -1.01
C ILE A 9 4.71 10.11 -2.01
N MET A 10 4.53 9.60 -3.22
CA MET A 10 5.50 9.70 -4.31
C MET A 10 4.77 9.68 -5.65
N ASP A 11 5.21 10.51 -6.60
CA ASP A 11 4.66 10.57 -7.96
C ASP A 11 3.13 10.79 -8.02
N GLY A 12 2.58 11.52 -7.03
CA GLY A 12 1.13 11.74 -6.92
C GLY A 12 0.34 10.54 -6.38
N ILE A 13 1.01 9.47 -5.96
CA ILE A 13 0.42 8.27 -5.38
C ILE A 13 0.63 8.27 -3.87
N LYS A 14 -0.46 8.23 -3.11
CA LYS A 14 -0.44 7.98 -1.67
C LYS A 14 -0.49 6.47 -1.45
N THR A 15 0.48 5.95 -0.72
CA THR A 15 0.53 4.56 -0.26
C THR A 15 0.40 4.53 1.24
N GLN A 16 -0.51 3.72 1.76
CA GLN A 16 -0.66 3.44 3.19
C GLN A 16 -0.58 1.95 3.42
N TRP A 17 -0.20 1.53 4.62
CA TRP A 17 -0.18 0.11 4.96
C TRP A 17 -0.46 -0.14 6.44
N ASP A 18 -0.97 -1.34 6.71
CA ASP A 18 -0.94 -1.95 8.03
C ASP A 18 -0.15 -3.27 7.96
N ASP A 19 -0.31 -4.14 8.94
CA ASP A 19 0.39 -5.44 9.01
C ASP A 19 0.12 -6.37 7.82
N THR A 20 -1.02 -6.22 7.13
CA THR A 20 -1.52 -7.23 6.18
C THR A 20 -2.00 -6.67 4.87
N THR A 21 -2.14 -5.35 4.75
CA THR A 21 -2.70 -4.71 3.57
C THR A 21 -1.93 -3.44 3.20
N MET A 22 -2.08 -3.06 1.94
CA MET A 22 -1.59 -1.82 1.38
C MET A 22 -2.72 -1.11 0.65
N VAL A 23 -2.92 0.18 0.94
CA VAL A 23 -3.88 1.04 0.27
C VAL A 23 -3.14 2.00 -0.65
N VAL A 24 -3.52 2.04 -1.92
CA VAL A 24 -2.94 2.89 -2.96
C VAL A 24 -4.01 3.87 -3.42
N SER A 25 -3.75 5.17 -3.34
CA SER A 25 -4.66 6.22 -3.82
C SER A 25 -3.96 7.21 -4.73
N GLU A 26 -4.59 7.60 -5.83
CA GLU A 26 -4.09 8.64 -6.74
C GLU A 26 -4.57 10.02 -6.27
N LEU A 27 -3.65 10.91 -5.92
CA LEU A 27 -3.99 12.23 -5.41
C LEU A 27 -4.67 13.09 -6.48
N GLY A 28 -5.81 13.68 -6.12
CA GLY A 28 -6.63 14.49 -7.03
C GLY A 28 -7.64 13.70 -7.87
N PHE A 29 -7.70 12.38 -7.72
CA PHE A 29 -8.65 11.51 -8.39
C PHE A 29 -9.35 10.58 -7.39
N ASP A 30 -10.57 10.14 -7.69
CA ASP A 30 -11.30 9.15 -6.89
C ASP A 30 -10.85 7.71 -7.22
N ARG A 31 -9.53 7.50 -7.22
CA ARG A 31 -8.88 6.24 -7.56
C ARG A 31 -8.18 5.70 -6.34
N THR A 32 -8.68 4.59 -5.83
CA THR A 32 -8.15 3.89 -4.66
C THR A 32 -8.19 2.39 -4.88
N ALA A 33 -7.22 1.68 -4.32
CA ALA A 33 -7.20 0.23 -4.30
C ALA A 33 -6.65 -0.29 -2.97
N THR A 34 -7.17 -1.41 -2.52
CA THR A 34 -6.62 -2.16 -1.38
C THR A 34 -6.04 -3.47 -1.91
N LEU A 35 -4.79 -3.73 -1.57
CA LEU A 35 -4.10 -4.97 -1.90
C LEU A 35 -3.78 -5.73 -0.60
N ASP A 36 -3.87 -7.05 -0.64
CA ASP A 36 -3.37 -7.90 0.44
C ASP A 36 -1.84 -8.00 0.41
N ASP A 37 -1.28 -8.71 1.40
CA ASP A 37 0.17 -8.87 1.54
C ASP A 37 0.86 -9.67 0.40
N HIS A 38 0.08 -10.27 -0.49
CA HIS A 38 0.59 -11.02 -1.65
C HIS A 38 0.39 -10.24 -2.96
N GLY A 39 -0.16 -9.02 -2.90
CA GLY A 39 -0.43 -8.19 -4.06
C GLY A 39 -1.75 -8.54 -4.76
N ASN A 40 -2.62 -9.33 -4.15
CA ASN A 40 -3.97 -9.54 -4.67
C ASN A 40 -4.82 -8.29 -4.40
N ILE A 41 -5.53 -7.83 -5.42
CA ILE A 41 -6.42 -6.68 -5.31
C ILE A 41 -7.72 -7.13 -4.62
N LEU A 42 -7.98 -6.59 -3.43
CA LEU A 42 -9.21 -6.83 -2.66
C LEU A 42 -10.35 -5.92 -3.13
N THR A 43 -10.04 -4.64 -3.35
CA THR A 43 -10.95 -3.63 -3.89
C THR A 43 -10.18 -2.65 -4.78
N SER A 44 -10.82 -2.10 -5.81
CA SER A 44 -10.18 -1.10 -6.68
C SER A 44 -11.19 -0.26 -7.45
N THR A 45 -10.98 1.06 -7.50
CA THR A 45 -11.67 1.98 -8.40
C THR A 45 -10.82 2.40 -9.61
N PHE A 46 -9.60 1.87 -9.77
CA PHE A 46 -8.74 2.10 -10.94
C PHE A 46 -9.27 1.42 -12.22
N GLY A 47 -10.22 0.49 -12.09
CA GLY A 47 -10.74 -0.32 -13.18
C GLY A 47 -9.70 -1.33 -13.72
N LYS A 48 -10.13 -2.20 -14.64
CA LYS A 48 -9.28 -3.28 -15.19
C LYS A 48 -7.99 -2.79 -15.84
N ALA A 49 -8.04 -1.63 -16.49
CA ALA A 49 -6.86 -1.05 -17.16
C ALA A 49 -5.78 -0.58 -16.17
N GLY A 50 -6.14 -0.35 -14.90
CA GLY A 50 -5.21 0.06 -13.85
C GLY A 50 -4.60 -1.10 -13.05
N GLU A 51 -5.06 -2.34 -13.24
CA GLU A 51 -4.49 -3.51 -12.54
C GLU A 51 -2.97 -3.67 -12.79
N PRO A 52 -2.45 -3.50 -14.03
CA PRO A 52 -0.99 -3.58 -14.25
C PRO A 52 -0.21 -2.52 -13.46
N PHE A 53 -0.76 -1.32 -13.31
CA PHE A 53 -0.16 -0.27 -12.50
C PHE A 53 -0.14 -0.66 -11.02
N LEU A 54 -1.25 -1.18 -10.49
CA LEU A 54 -1.35 -1.58 -9.08
C LEU A 54 -0.37 -2.70 -8.73
N HIS A 55 -0.25 -3.72 -9.59
CA HIS A 55 0.72 -4.80 -9.40
C HIS A 55 2.17 -4.29 -9.47
N HIS A 56 2.49 -3.46 -10.46
CA HIS A 56 3.82 -2.87 -10.58
C HIS A 56 4.17 -2.00 -9.36
N TRP A 57 3.21 -1.18 -8.90
CA TRP A 57 3.40 -0.35 -7.72
C TRP A 57 3.59 -1.20 -6.46
N PHE A 58 2.81 -2.27 -6.30
CA PHE A 58 2.99 -3.22 -5.20
C PHE A 58 4.38 -3.83 -5.18
N GLU A 59 4.87 -4.36 -6.31
CA GLU A 59 6.22 -4.92 -6.39
C GLU A 59 7.30 -3.90 -6.04
N LYS A 60 7.12 -2.64 -6.44
CA LYS A 60 8.03 -1.54 -6.11
C LYS A 60 8.05 -1.21 -4.62
N MET A 61 6.89 -1.19 -3.97
CA MET A 61 6.75 -0.68 -2.60
C MET A 61 6.88 -1.78 -1.52
N LYS A 62 6.52 -3.03 -1.84
CA LYS A 62 6.48 -4.15 -0.88
C LYS A 62 7.79 -4.36 -0.10
N PRO A 63 8.99 -4.33 -0.71
CA PRO A 63 10.23 -4.54 0.04
C PRO A 63 10.44 -3.48 1.14
N MET A 64 10.20 -2.21 0.81
CA MET A 64 10.33 -1.11 1.76
C MET A 64 9.28 -1.20 2.88
N ILE A 65 8.03 -1.55 2.53
CA ILE A 65 6.95 -1.71 3.52
C ILE A 65 7.25 -2.89 4.45
N ASP A 66 7.81 -3.99 3.94
CA ASP A 66 8.17 -5.14 4.76
C ASP A 66 9.30 -4.82 5.74
N ASP A 67 10.29 -4.04 5.33
CA ASP A 67 11.34 -3.53 6.23
C ASP A 67 10.75 -2.68 7.36
N PHE A 68 9.81 -1.79 7.05
CA PHE A 68 9.12 -0.98 8.07
C PHE A 68 8.28 -1.82 9.03
N ARG A 69 7.54 -2.81 8.51
CA ARG A 69 6.77 -3.74 9.37
C ARG A 69 7.68 -4.58 10.27
N ALA A 70 8.87 -4.95 9.80
CA ALA A 70 9.83 -5.68 10.62
C ALA A 70 10.32 -4.81 11.79
N ILE A 71 10.62 -3.53 11.52
CA ILE A 71 10.99 -2.55 12.53
C ILE A 71 9.84 -2.35 13.53
N ASP A 72 8.62 -2.10 13.06
CA ASP A 72 7.45 -1.89 13.93
C ASP A 72 7.24 -3.07 14.89
N ARG A 73 7.44 -4.31 14.41
CA ARG A 73 7.35 -5.52 15.26
C ARG A 73 8.48 -5.60 16.29
N GLU A 74 9.71 -5.28 15.90
CA GLU A 74 10.86 -5.27 16.82
C GLU A 74 10.63 -4.29 17.99
N TYR A 75 10.07 -3.11 17.72
CA TYR A 75 9.80 -2.10 18.74
C TYR A 75 8.47 -2.29 19.49
N ALA A 76 7.52 -3.06 18.94
CA ALA A 76 6.29 -3.44 19.65
C ALA A 76 6.54 -4.54 20.71
N ASP A 77 7.54 -5.40 20.48
CA ASP A 77 7.94 -6.49 21.38
C ASP A 77 9.05 -6.08 22.40
N ALA A 78 9.48 -4.81 22.42
CA ALA A 78 10.53 -4.25 23.29
C ALA A 78 9.98 -3.60 24.58
#